data_AF-A0A6J6DHX7-F1
#
_entry.id   AF-A0A6J6DHX7-F1
#
_cell.length_a   1.000
_cell.length_b   1.000
_cell.length_c   1.000
_cell.angle_alpha   90.00
_cell.angle_beta   90.00
_cell.angle_gamma   90.00
#
_symmetry.space_group_name_H-M   'P 1'
#
loop_
_entity.id
_entity.type
_entity.pdbx_description
1 polymer ?
#
loop_
_entity_poly.entity_id
_entity_poly.type
_entity_poly.pdbx_seq_one_letter_code
_entity_poly.pdbx_strand_id
1 'polypeptide(L)'
;MARVERAAVDPGQVAVVCASSIIDEVCDGLEAAGIAFGRATRHGLEHRVTVVEVGLVKGLEVDAVIVVEPSLIVAEQAQGNRALYVALTRATKRLAIVHEDDLPASLLD
;
A
#
# COMPACT_ATOMS: atom_id res chain seq x y z
N MET A 1 -9.37 4.85 6.61
CA MET A 1 -8.00 4.46 7.03
C MET A 1 -6.93 5.49 6.63
N ALA A 2 -6.73 5.82 5.34
CA ALA A 2 -5.65 6.70 4.89
C ALA A 2 -5.51 8.06 5.61
N ARG A 3 -6.63 8.73 5.94
CA ARG A 3 -6.61 9.98 6.72
C ARG A 3 -6.03 9.80 8.13
N VAL A 4 -6.31 8.68 8.78
CA VAL A 4 -5.85 8.35 10.15
C VAL A 4 -4.36 8.10 10.15
N GLU A 5 -3.89 7.23 9.25
CA GLU A 5 -2.46 6.90 9.15
C GLU A 5 -1.63 8.13 8.77
N ARG A 6 -2.12 8.97 7.84
CA ARG A 6 -1.47 10.24 7.50
C ARG A 6 -1.33 11.17 8.70
N ALA A 7 -2.37 11.32 9.50
CA ALA A 7 -2.32 12.16 10.70
C ALA A 7 -1.35 11.59 11.75
N ALA A 8 -1.25 10.27 11.85
CA ALA A 8 -0.41 9.59 12.82
C ALA A 8 1.10 9.68 12.50
N VAL A 9 1.48 9.94 11.24
CA VAL A 9 2.89 10.05 10.85
C VAL A 9 3.34 11.46 10.48
N ASP A 10 2.48 12.49 10.59
CA ASP A 10 2.79 13.87 10.19
C ASP A 10 4.16 14.36 10.76
N PRO A 11 5.11 14.86 9.92
CA PRO A 11 4.99 15.18 8.49
C PRO A 11 5.32 14.06 7.47
N GLY A 12 5.39 12.81 7.90
CA GLY A 12 5.82 11.63 7.16
C GLY A 12 4.94 11.17 5.98
N GLN A 13 5.47 10.20 5.24
CA GLN A 13 4.86 9.65 4.02
C GLN A 13 4.07 8.35 4.27
N VAL A 14 2.96 8.20 3.56
CA VAL A 14 2.10 7.01 3.54
C VAL A 14 2.12 6.39 2.15
N ALA A 15 2.53 5.12 2.05
CA ALA A 15 2.36 4.32 0.84
C ALA A 15 1.09 3.47 0.94
N VAL A 16 0.21 3.58 -0.06
CA VAL A 16 -0.94 2.68 -0.22
C VAL A 16 -0.54 1.64 -1.27
N VAL A 17 -0.25 0.43 -0.82
CA VAL A 17 0.27 -0.66 -1.63
C VAL A 17 -0.85 -1.60 -2.04
N CYS A 18 -0.99 -1.86 -3.33
CA CYS A 18 -2.05 -2.72 -3.88
C CYS A 18 -1.55 -3.53 -5.09
N ALA A 19 -2.36 -4.49 -5.53
CA ALA A 19 -2.15 -5.21 -6.78
C ALA A 19 -2.46 -4.32 -8.00
N SER A 20 -1.90 -4.66 -9.16
CA SER A 20 -2.00 -3.81 -10.37
C SER A 20 -3.44 -3.73 -10.89
N SER A 21 -4.23 -4.78 -10.69
CA SER A 21 -5.63 -4.89 -11.13
C SER A 21 -6.57 -3.88 -10.47
N ILE A 22 -6.30 -3.49 -9.21
CA ILE A 22 -7.16 -2.62 -8.39
C ILE A 22 -6.59 -1.22 -8.19
N ILE A 23 -5.48 -0.88 -8.86
CA ILE A 23 -4.80 0.39 -8.61
C ILE A 23 -5.69 1.60 -8.92
N ASP A 24 -6.51 1.52 -9.98
CA ASP A 24 -7.41 2.59 -10.38
C ASP A 24 -8.60 2.69 -9.42
N GLU A 25 -9.13 1.56 -8.93
CA GLU A 25 -10.17 1.54 -7.89
C GLU A 25 -9.70 2.18 -6.58
N VAL A 26 -8.46 1.88 -6.15
CA VAL A 26 -7.86 2.53 -4.98
C VAL A 26 -7.70 4.04 -5.21
N CYS A 27 -7.32 4.46 -6.41
CA CYS A 27 -7.21 5.88 -6.77
C CYS A 27 -8.58 6.57 -6.70
N ASP A 28 -9.60 5.98 -7.32
CA ASP A 28 -10.97 6.49 -7.33
C ASP A 28 -11.53 6.61 -5.90
N GLY A 29 -11.26 5.61 -5.05
CA GLY A 29 -11.65 5.64 -3.63
C GLY A 29 -10.98 6.77 -2.85
N LEU A 30 -9.70 7.05 -3.10
CA LEU A 30 -8.99 8.19 -2.49
C LEU A 30 -9.51 9.54 -3.00
N GLU A 31 -9.81 9.64 -4.30
CA GLU A 31 -10.38 10.84 -4.92
C GLU A 31 -11.78 11.13 -4.39
N ALA A 32 -12.67 10.13 -4.35
CA ALA A 32 -14.00 10.25 -3.75
C ALA A 32 -13.94 10.65 -2.28
N ALA A 33 -12.90 10.21 -1.56
CA ALA A 33 -12.63 10.62 -0.18
C ALA A 33 -11.95 12.00 -0.06
N GLY A 34 -11.70 12.72 -1.15
CA GLY A 34 -11.05 14.03 -1.18
C GLY A 34 -9.63 14.03 -0.61
N ILE A 35 -8.90 12.93 -0.77
CA ILE A 35 -7.51 12.78 -0.31
C ILE A 35 -6.59 13.10 -1.48
N ALA A 36 -5.72 14.11 -1.35
CA ALA A 36 -4.68 14.35 -2.35
C ALA A 36 -3.63 13.23 -2.30
N PHE A 37 -3.37 12.60 -3.44
CA PHE A 37 -2.38 11.53 -3.59
C PHE A 37 -1.62 11.67 -4.92
N GLY A 38 -0.48 10.99 -4.99
CA GLY A 38 0.23 10.73 -6.24
C GLY A 38 0.27 9.22 -6.54
N ARG A 39 0.73 8.85 -7.73
CA ARG A 39 1.08 7.47 -8.07
C ARG A 39 2.59 7.32 -8.08
N ALA A 40 3.09 6.23 -7.53
CA ALA A 40 4.52 5.96 -7.56
C ALA A 40 4.97 5.77 -9.01
N THR A 41 6.06 6.45 -9.36
CA THR A 41 6.77 6.22 -10.61
C THR A 41 8.13 5.58 -10.30
N ARG A 42 8.90 5.23 -11.33
CA ARG A 42 10.29 4.79 -11.14
C ARG A 42 11.19 5.86 -10.49
N HIS A 43 10.73 7.11 -10.38
CA HIS A 43 11.46 8.23 -9.79
C HIS A 43 11.16 8.45 -8.30
N GLY A 44 10.26 7.65 -7.69
CA GLY A 44 10.01 7.67 -6.24
C GLY A 44 8.63 8.21 -5.85
N LEU A 45 8.52 8.67 -4.59
CA LEU A 45 7.27 9.13 -3.96
C LEU A 45 7.28 10.66 -3.83
N GLU A 46 6.51 11.33 -4.66
CA GLU A 46 6.47 12.80 -4.70
C GLU A 46 5.35 13.40 -3.80
N HIS A 47 4.47 12.55 -3.27
CA HIS A 47 3.29 12.95 -2.51
C HIS A 47 3.32 12.37 -1.09
N ARG A 48 2.62 13.03 -0.16
CA ARG A 48 2.49 12.54 1.22
C ARG A 48 1.69 11.24 1.31
N VAL A 49 0.70 11.08 0.45
CA VAL A 49 0.03 9.81 0.19
C VAL A 49 0.39 9.41 -1.22
N THR A 50 0.94 8.22 -1.40
CA THR A 50 1.27 7.71 -2.73
C THR A 50 0.69 6.32 -2.91
N VAL A 51 -0.03 6.09 -4.00
CA VAL A 51 -0.50 4.76 -4.40
C VAL A 51 0.64 4.05 -5.13
N VAL A 52 0.96 2.83 -4.69
CA VAL A 52 2.11 2.06 -5.15
C VAL A 52 1.63 0.68 -5.57
N GLU A 53 1.91 0.31 -6.82
CA GLU A 53 1.77 -1.08 -7.24
C GLU A 53 2.81 -1.94 -6.51
N VAL A 54 2.42 -3.11 -6.01
CA VAL A 54 3.31 -3.96 -5.22
C VAL A 54 4.62 -4.31 -5.94
N GLY A 55 4.61 -4.42 -7.28
CA GLY A 55 5.82 -4.66 -8.08
C GLY A 55 6.87 -3.56 -7.99
N LEU A 56 6.47 -2.34 -7.63
CA LEU A 56 7.34 -1.16 -7.49
C LEU A 56 7.76 -0.87 -6.05
N VAL A 57 7.29 -1.68 -5.08
CA VAL A 57 7.45 -1.41 -3.66
C VAL A 57 8.89 -1.64 -3.15
N LYS A 58 9.70 -2.38 -3.91
CA LYS A 58 11.07 -2.73 -3.53
C LYS A 58 11.98 -1.50 -3.52
N GLY A 59 12.75 -1.35 -2.44
CA GLY A 59 13.71 -0.25 -2.30
C GLY A 59 13.09 1.06 -1.80
N LEU A 60 11.77 1.08 -1.58
CA LEU A 60 11.12 2.14 -0.82
C LEU A 60 11.34 1.93 0.68
N GLU A 61 11.35 3.01 1.44
CA GLU A 61 11.16 3.03 2.89
C GLU A 61 10.28 4.23 3.19
N VAL A 62 9.19 4.01 3.94
CA VAL A 62 8.21 5.06 4.26
C VAL A 62 7.80 4.98 5.72
N ASP A 63 7.25 6.06 6.24
CA ASP A 63 6.78 6.10 7.62
C ASP A 63 5.61 5.14 7.85
N ALA A 64 4.63 5.16 6.96
CA ALA A 64 3.46 4.28 7.02
C ALA A 64 3.23 3.52 5.71
N VAL A 65 2.77 2.27 5.84
CA VAL A 65 2.27 1.46 4.73
C VAL A 65 0.84 1.02 5.03
N ILE A 66 -0.03 1.14 4.03
CA ILE A 66 -1.35 0.53 3.99
C ILE A 66 -1.32 -0.51 2.89
N VAL A 67 -1.46 -1.80 3.22
CA VAL A 67 -1.59 -2.87 2.23
C VAL A 67 -3.08 -3.12 1.98
N VAL A 68 -3.51 -3.02 0.72
CA VAL A 68 -4.90 -3.19 0.28
C VAL A 68 -5.04 -4.51 -0.46
N GLU A 69 -6.06 -5.29 -0.09
CA GLU A 69 -6.35 -6.63 -0.64
C GLU A 69 -5.10 -7.52 -0.77
N PRO A 70 -4.48 -7.93 0.36
CA PRO A 70 -3.24 -8.71 0.35
C PRO A 70 -3.39 -10.06 -0.37
N SER A 71 -4.59 -10.63 -0.44
CA SER A 71 -4.86 -11.85 -1.20
C SER A 71 -4.69 -11.66 -2.71
N LEU A 72 -5.08 -10.51 -3.25
CA LEU A 72 -4.86 -10.17 -4.66
C LEU A 72 -3.36 -10.00 -4.96
N ILE A 73 -2.61 -9.38 -4.05
CA ILE A 73 -1.14 -9.29 -4.15
C ILE A 73 -0.51 -10.68 -4.23
N VAL A 74 -0.96 -11.62 -3.38
CA VAL A 74 -0.43 -12.99 -3.39
C VAL A 74 -0.81 -13.73 -4.67
N ALA A 75 -2.03 -13.53 -5.17
CA ALA A 75 -2.54 -14.20 -6.37
C ALA A 75 -1.89 -13.70 -7.67
N GLU A 76 -1.63 -12.41 -7.79
CA GLU A 76 -1.19 -11.80 -9.06
C GLU A 76 0.33 -11.80 -9.25
N GLN A 77 1.10 -11.90 -8.17
CA GLN A 77 2.55 -11.83 -8.24
C GLN A 77 3.17 -13.23 -8.39
N ALA A 78 4.14 -13.37 -9.29
CA ALA A 78 4.88 -14.62 -9.50
C ALA A 78 5.54 -15.16 -8.21
N GLN A 79 5.88 -14.28 -7.27
CA GLN A 79 6.33 -14.63 -5.91
C GLN A 79 5.44 -13.95 -4.86
N GLY A 80 4.13 -14.23 -4.90
CA GLY A 80 3.08 -13.64 -4.05
C GLY A 80 3.46 -13.38 -2.60
N ASN A 81 3.73 -14.43 -1.82
CA ASN A 81 4.08 -14.29 -0.40
C ASN A 81 5.35 -13.44 -0.19
N ARG A 82 6.31 -13.50 -1.11
CA ARG A 82 7.51 -12.66 -1.03
C ARG A 82 7.18 -11.19 -1.31
N ALA A 83 6.36 -10.92 -2.32
CA ALA A 83 5.93 -9.56 -2.65
C ALA A 83 5.16 -8.93 -1.49
N LEU A 84 4.23 -9.69 -0.89
CA LEU A 84 3.50 -9.28 0.31
C LEU A 84 4.46 -9.01 1.49
N TYR A 85 5.39 -9.92 1.79
CA TYR A 85 6.40 -9.69 2.84
C TYR A 85 7.23 -8.43 2.61
N VAL A 86 7.66 -8.17 1.38
CA VAL A 86 8.41 -6.94 1.06
C VAL A 86 7.54 -5.72 1.34
N ALA A 87 6.27 -5.70 0.93
CA ALA A 87 5.35 -4.60 1.17
C ALA A 87 5.15 -4.33 2.68
N LEU A 88 4.87 -5.37 3.46
CA LEU A 88 4.65 -5.28 4.91
C LEU A 88 5.87 -4.73 5.67
N THR A 89 7.08 -5.00 5.15
CA THR A 89 8.34 -4.59 5.78
C THR A 89 8.87 -3.24 5.28
N ARG A 90 8.13 -2.51 4.44
CA ARG A 90 8.52 -1.16 3.99
C ARG A 90 8.19 -0.06 4.99
N ALA A 91 7.30 -0.33 5.94
CA ALA A 91 6.93 0.61 6.99
C ALA A 91 8.02 0.71 8.05
N THR A 92 8.46 1.94 8.33
CA THR A 92 9.40 2.22 9.43
C THR A 92 8.71 2.55 10.74
N LYS A 93 7.43 2.98 10.70
CA LYS A 93 6.68 3.37 11.91
C LYS A 93 5.31 2.68 12.02
N ARG A 94 4.53 2.62 10.94
CA ARG A 94 3.15 2.14 11.00
C ARG A 94 2.77 1.26 9.82
N LEU A 95 2.04 0.19 10.11
CA LEU A 95 1.52 -0.73 9.11
C LEU A 95 0.02 -0.92 9.36
N ALA A 96 -0.77 -0.81 8.31
CA ALA A 96 -2.19 -1.16 8.31
C ALA A 96 -2.50 -2.08 7.14
N ILE A 97 -3.50 -2.94 7.31
CA ILE A 97 -4.03 -3.83 6.29
C ILE A 97 -5.51 -3.50 6.11
N VAL A 98 -5.95 -3.42 4.86
CA VAL A 98 -7.36 -3.25 4.47
C VAL A 98 -7.70 -4.37 3.51
N HIS A 99 -8.78 -5.09 3.80
CA HIS A 99 -9.24 -6.21 2.97
C HIS A 99 -10.75 -6.35 3.10
N GLU A 100 -11.40 -6.73 2.00
CA GLU A 100 -12.76 -7.26 1.97
C GLU A 100 -12.74 -8.78 1.80
N ASP A 101 -11.82 -9.30 0.98
CA ASP A 101 -11.60 -10.74 0.83
C ASP A 101 -10.93 -11.35 2.06
N ASP A 102 -11.02 -12.67 2.20
CA ASP A 102 -10.27 -13.40 3.23
C ASP A 102 -8.77 -13.11 3.12
N LEU A 103 -8.11 -12.91 4.27
CA LEU A 103 -6.66 -12.72 4.31
C LEU A 103 -5.92 -13.98 3.82
N PRO A 104 -4.74 -13.83 3.20
CA PRO A 104 -3.92 -14.97 2.82
C PRO A 104 -3.49 -15.71 4.09
N ALA A 105 -3.37 -17.04 3.99
CA ALA A 105 -3.05 -17.90 5.14
C ALA A 105 -1.79 -17.45 5.91
N SER A 106 -0.82 -16.85 5.23
CA SER A 106 0.41 -16.29 5.81
C SER A 106 0.21 -15.12 6.77
N LEU A 107 -1.00 -14.56 6.88
CA LEU A 107 -1.36 -13.47 7.78
C LEU A 107 -2.35 -13.88 8.89
N LEU A 108 -2.75 -15.15 8.94
CA LEU A 108 -3.73 -15.66 9.92
C LEU A 108 -3.07 -16.28 11.17
N ASP A 109 -1.74 -16.36 11.21
CA ASP A 109 -0.95 -16.94 12.29
C ASP A 109 -0.51 -15.91 13.36
#